data_AF-A0A7L0EFG1-F1
#
_entry.id   AF-A0A7L0EFG1-F1
#
_cell.length_a   1.000
_cell.length_b   1.000
_cell.length_c   1.000
_cell.angle_alpha   90.00
_cell.angle_beta   90.00
_cell.angle_gamma   90.00
#
_symmetry.space_group_name_H-M   'P 1'
#
loop_
_entity.id
_entity.type
_entity.pdbx_description
1 polymer ?
#
loop_
_entity_poly.entity_id
_entity_poly.type
_entity_poly.pdbx_seq_one_letter_code
_entity_poly.pdbx_strand_id
1 'polypeptide(L)'
;TGMLLFQSKVEGLRENLYFLSKENLSTMLEVILEHTEDFTDSAYTSHEHREHILELSKQAKMELEQLVSVWMQAQNQKTKDLLEDLEVAILKTCQCMNELKREVHSAATSLAADLLKYHMDHMVLKALKITGVEGNLEAVAEYTCKLSEQKEQLVEMCRLLRHVSGTEPLEITCIHAEDTFQVTGPQIISAAETLALHPSSKIAKENLEVFCEAWESQLSDMSMLLREINDVFEGRREKRVYLSLPRPKHNANLIFFKPVKLDTEEQAKIAKLGLELHLFFFDMDSETEKWEDQFFLIVQHGQGMSSMAFFLYLFTRGEGLLKTTQDLFFLAESLYHRVVLSFFFHDDDKPLLLLEAVFFISMCKQLQITAKVFFQGKSATFTKVVFFILKTRNVMTLLCLFFPLCYKLLRKVCGFFFPAPPWRDFFLRPGMNAHTPERRAETLGIKSLENHVTNMTFLESK
;
A
#
# COMPACT_ATOMS: atom_id res chain seq x y z
N THR A 1 1.17 6.17 -7.10
CA THR A 1 0.45 5.61 -8.27
C THR A 1 1.34 5.64 -9.50
N GLY A 2 1.19 4.66 -10.42
CA GLY A 2 2.00 4.56 -11.64
C GLY A 2 1.95 5.79 -12.55
N MET A 3 0.79 6.46 -12.67
CA MET A 3 0.65 7.70 -13.46
C MET A 3 1.54 8.85 -12.97
N LEU A 4 1.69 9.01 -11.66
CA LEU A 4 2.58 10.05 -11.08
C LEU A 4 4.05 9.75 -11.36
N LEU A 5 4.44 8.47 -11.27
CA LEU A 5 5.80 8.04 -11.59
C LEU A 5 6.11 8.28 -13.07
N PHE A 6 5.19 7.91 -13.97
CA PHE A 6 5.34 8.17 -15.40
C PHE A 6 5.49 9.66 -15.71
N GLN A 7 4.64 10.52 -15.13
CA GLN A 7 4.77 11.96 -15.28
C GLN A 7 6.13 12.47 -14.78
N SER A 8 6.59 12.05 -13.60
CA SER A 8 7.90 12.43 -13.09
C SER A 8 9.06 12.02 -14.02
N LYS A 9 8.97 10.84 -14.65
CA LYS A 9 9.96 10.40 -15.64
C LYS A 9 9.91 11.25 -16.92
N VAL A 10 8.72 11.59 -17.42
CA VAL A 10 8.53 12.48 -18.56
C VAL A 10 9.08 13.88 -18.28
N GLU A 11 8.82 14.43 -17.10
CA GLU A 11 9.34 15.74 -16.69
C GLU A 11 10.86 15.73 -16.49
N GLY A 12 11.44 14.61 -16.06
CA GLY A 12 12.90 14.44 -15.91
C GLY A 12 13.69 14.59 -17.21
N LEU A 13 13.02 14.48 -18.38
CA LEU A 13 13.65 14.76 -19.67
C LEU A 13 14.12 16.22 -19.79
N ARG A 14 13.56 17.16 -19.02
CA ARG A 14 14.01 18.56 -18.94
C ARG A 14 15.44 18.68 -18.44
N GLU A 15 15.82 17.82 -17.49
CA GLU A 15 17.11 17.88 -16.82
C GLU A 15 18.16 17.02 -17.52
N ASN A 16 17.76 15.85 -18.03
CA ASN A 16 18.67 14.93 -18.68
C ASN A 16 17.99 14.11 -19.79
N LEU A 17 18.27 14.49 -21.04
CA LEU A 17 17.77 13.81 -22.23
C LEU A 17 18.25 12.35 -22.39
N TYR A 18 19.28 11.91 -21.65
CA TYR A 18 19.86 10.56 -21.76
C TYR A 18 19.57 9.69 -20.53
N PHE A 19 18.79 10.19 -19.57
CA PHE A 19 18.52 9.49 -18.31
C PHE A 19 17.59 8.28 -18.44
N LEU A 20 16.79 8.22 -19.51
CA LEU A 20 15.77 7.20 -19.74
C LEU A 20 15.92 6.58 -21.13
N SER A 21 15.52 5.31 -21.28
CA SER A 21 15.30 4.70 -22.59
C SER A 21 13.86 4.93 -23.06
N LYS A 22 13.66 4.96 -24.38
CA LYS A 22 12.32 5.03 -25.00
C LYS A 22 11.46 3.82 -24.62
N GLU A 23 12.04 2.63 -24.60
CA GLU A 23 11.30 1.41 -24.25
C GLU A 23 10.70 1.52 -22.85
N ASN A 24 11.43 2.11 -21.89
CA ASN A 24 10.95 2.25 -20.52
C ASN A 24 9.68 3.10 -20.42
N LEU A 25 9.60 4.26 -21.11
CA LEU A 25 8.39 5.10 -21.09
C LEU A 25 7.21 4.43 -21.80
N SER A 26 7.48 3.71 -22.89
CA SER A 26 6.43 2.99 -23.64
C SER A 26 5.81 1.89 -22.78
N THR A 27 6.65 1.07 -22.15
CA THR A 27 6.20 0.00 -21.25
C THR A 27 5.48 0.56 -20.01
N MET A 28 5.95 1.67 -19.45
CA MET A 28 5.24 2.31 -18.32
C MET A 28 3.85 2.78 -18.73
N LEU A 29 3.69 3.37 -19.92
CA LEU A 29 2.38 3.79 -20.41
C LEU A 29 1.49 2.57 -20.65
N GLU A 30 2.01 1.51 -21.29
CA GLU A 30 1.25 0.27 -21.52
C GLU A 30 0.67 -0.29 -20.22
N VAL A 31 1.47 -0.44 -19.17
CA VAL A 31 1.01 -0.90 -17.85
C VAL A 31 -0.03 0.04 -17.23
N ILE A 32 0.10 1.35 -17.43
CA ILE A 32 -0.94 2.29 -16.96
C ILE A 32 -2.25 2.07 -17.71
N LEU A 33 -2.18 1.86 -19.02
CA LEU A 33 -3.36 1.66 -19.86
C LEU A 33 -4.03 0.31 -19.59
N GLU A 34 -3.26 -0.75 -19.34
CA GLU A 34 -3.78 -2.03 -18.87
C GLU A 34 -4.60 -1.86 -17.58
N HIS A 35 -4.12 -1.07 -16.60
CA HIS A 35 -4.92 -0.78 -15.41
C HIS A 35 -6.18 0.07 -15.67
N THR A 36 -6.26 0.80 -16.79
CA THR A 36 -7.50 1.48 -17.16
C THR A 36 -8.53 0.53 -17.78
N GLU A 37 -8.11 -0.66 -18.21
CA GLU A 37 -9.03 -1.68 -18.75
C GLU A 37 -9.98 -2.21 -17.68
N ASP A 38 -9.54 -2.27 -16.42
CA ASP A 38 -10.41 -2.60 -15.28
C ASP A 38 -11.65 -1.69 -15.22
N PHE A 39 -11.51 -0.42 -15.64
CA PHE A 39 -12.64 0.51 -15.70
C PHE A 39 -13.49 0.31 -16.95
N THR A 40 -12.89 0.09 -18.11
CA THR A 40 -13.64 -0.04 -19.36
C THR A 40 -14.39 -1.37 -19.45
N ASP A 41 -13.86 -2.41 -18.83
CA ASP A 41 -14.43 -3.76 -18.82
C ASP A 41 -15.46 -3.94 -17.71
N SER A 42 -15.42 -3.08 -16.68
CA SER A 42 -16.42 -3.09 -15.62
C SER A 42 -17.82 -2.85 -16.18
N ALA A 43 -18.76 -3.73 -15.82
CA ALA A 43 -20.16 -3.60 -16.21
C ALA A 43 -20.84 -2.37 -15.58
N TYR A 44 -20.26 -1.79 -14.52
CA TYR A 44 -20.86 -0.69 -13.77
C TYR A 44 -20.27 0.69 -14.11
N THR A 45 -19.24 0.74 -14.96
CA THR A 45 -18.77 2.02 -15.51
C THR A 45 -19.78 2.57 -16.53
N SER A 46 -20.13 3.86 -16.41
CA SER A 46 -21.06 4.52 -17.33
C SER A 46 -20.50 4.54 -18.76
N HIS A 47 -21.40 4.62 -19.75
CA HIS A 47 -20.97 4.72 -21.15
C HIS A 47 -20.10 5.96 -21.38
N GLU A 48 -20.49 7.10 -20.81
CA GLU A 48 -19.77 8.37 -20.92
C GLU A 48 -18.34 8.26 -20.38
N HIS A 49 -18.16 7.75 -19.16
CA HIS A 49 -16.83 7.56 -18.59
C HIS A 49 -15.99 6.56 -19.39
N ARG A 50 -16.60 5.46 -19.85
CA ARG A 50 -15.90 4.45 -20.67
C ARG A 50 -15.38 5.06 -21.98
N GLU A 51 -16.21 5.86 -22.66
CA GLU A 51 -15.84 6.52 -23.91
C GLU A 51 -14.70 7.52 -23.69
N HIS A 52 -14.79 8.36 -22.66
CA HIS A 52 -13.73 9.32 -22.34
C HIS A 52 -12.42 8.64 -21.92
N ILE A 53 -12.46 7.58 -21.12
CA ILE A 53 -11.25 6.82 -20.74
C ILE A 53 -10.58 6.26 -22.00
N LEU A 54 -11.35 5.66 -22.93
CA LEU A 54 -10.81 5.11 -24.18
C LEU A 54 -10.21 6.20 -25.07
N GLU A 55 -10.86 7.37 -25.18
CA GLU A 55 -10.34 8.50 -25.95
C GLU A 55 -9.04 9.04 -25.35
N LEU A 56 -8.99 9.24 -24.03
CA LEU A 56 -7.80 9.71 -23.32
C LEU A 56 -6.66 8.69 -23.38
N SER A 57 -6.96 7.40 -23.30
CA SER A 57 -5.99 6.32 -23.48
C SER A 57 -5.38 6.32 -24.89
N LYS A 58 -6.18 6.58 -25.93
CA LYS A 58 -5.70 6.77 -27.30
C LYS A 58 -4.85 8.04 -27.43
N GLN A 59 -5.31 9.14 -26.83
CA GLN A 59 -4.57 10.41 -26.81
C GLN A 59 -3.21 10.26 -26.13
N ALA A 60 -3.13 9.56 -25.00
CA ALA A 60 -1.89 9.34 -24.26
C ALA A 60 -0.85 8.59 -25.11
N LYS A 61 -1.27 7.60 -25.91
CA LYS A 61 -0.38 6.92 -26.86
C LYS A 61 0.16 7.87 -27.93
N MET A 62 -0.71 8.70 -28.51
CA MET A 62 -0.32 9.67 -29.54
C MET A 62 0.62 10.76 -28.99
N GLU A 63 0.36 11.27 -27.80
CA GLU A 63 1.23 12.27 -27.15
C GLU A 63 2.60 11.67 -26.81
N LEU A 64 2.65 10.42 -26.33
CA LEU A 64 3.92 9.74 -26.09
C LEU A 64 4.73 9.52 -27.38
N GLU A 65 4.08 9.13 -28.48
CA GLU A 65 4.74 8.98 -29.79
C GLU A 65 5.35 10.31 -30.27
N GLN A 66 4.61 11.41 -30.13
CA GLN A 66 5.08 12.76 -30.45
C GLN A 66 6.25 13.17 -29.55
N LEU A 67 6.13 12.98 -28.23
CA LEU A 67 7.19 13.24 -27.26
C LEU A 67 8.48 12.49 -27.63
N VAL A 68 8.37 11.21 -27.92
CA VAL A 68 9.51 10.38 -28.31
C VAL A 68 10.15 10.88 -29.61
N SER A 69 9.34 11.24 -30.61
CA SER A 69 9.87 11.77 -31.87
C SER A 69 10.70 13.03 -31.67
N VAL A 70 10.15 14.02 -30.96
CA VAL A 70 10.83 15.29 -30.70
C VAL A 70 12.05 15.09 -29.77
N TRP A 71 11.92 14.23 -28.77
CA TRP A 71 13.00 13.88 -27.86
C TRP A 71 14.21 13.27 -28.59
N MET A 72 13.97 12.32 -29.51
CA MET A 72 15.04 11.73 -30.32
C MET A 72 15.71 12.75 -31.25
N GLN A 73 14.94 13.71 -31.78
CA GLN A 73 15.50 14.81 -32.57
C GLN A 73 16.38 15.73 -31.70
N ALA A 74 15.90 16.11 -30.51
CA ALA A 74 16.61 16.96 -29.56
C ALA A 74 17.91 16.31 -29.01
N GLN A 75 17.93 14.98 -28.84
CA GLN A 75 19.15 14.24 -28.49
C GLN A 75 20.23 14.34 -29.58
N ASN A 76 19.82 14.31 -30.84
CA ASN A 76 20.74 14.33 -31.98
C ASN A 76 21.15 15.76 -32.38
N GLN A 77 20.22 16.72 -32.26
CA GLN A 77 20.39 18.10 -32.70
C GLN A 77 19.90 19.03 -31.59
N LYS A 78 20.83 19.62 -30.83
CA LYS A 78 20.52 20.52 -29.70
C LYS A 78 20.26 21.95 -30.16
N THR A 79 19.28 22.14 -31.04
CA THR A 79 18.82 23.48 -31.42
C THR A 79 17.80 24.00 -30.42
N LYS A 80 17.75 25.33 -30.24
CA LYS A 80 16.81 25.97 -29.32
C LYS A 80 15.35 25.65 -29.65
N ASP A 81 14.99 25.68 -30.94
CA ASP A 81 13.63 25.40 -31.41
C ASP A 81 13.17 23.97 -31.03
N LEU A 82 14.04 22.97 -31.20
CA LEU A 82 13.76 21.59 -30.79
C LEU A 82 13.60 21.41 -29.28
N LEU A 83 14.25 22.24 -28.46
CA LEU A 83 14.06 22.22 -27.00
C LEU A 83 12.73 22.86 -26.60
N GLU A 84 12.27 23.89 -27.32
CA GLU A 84 10.95 24.48 -27.14
C GLU A 84 9.84 23.50 -27.56
N ASP A 85 10.00 22.82 -28.70
CA ASP A 85 9.08 21.75 -29.14
C ASP A 85 9.04 20.59 -28.15
N LEU A 86 10.18 20.21 -27.57
CA LEU A 86 10.26 19.17 -26.54
C LEU A 86 9.49 19.58 -25.29
N GLU A 87 9.64 20.82 -24.83
CA GLU A 87 8.90 21.33 -23.67
C GLU A 87 7.39 21.28 -23.92
N VAL A 88 6.94 21.66 -25.12
CA VAL A 88 5.51 21.55 -25.50
C VAL A 88 5.04 20.09 -25.45
N ALA A 89 5.82 19.15 -25.97
CA ALA A 89 5.46 17.73 -25.96
C ALA A 89 5.41 17.14 -24.54
N ILE A 90 6.34 17.54 -23.66
CA ILE A 90 6.33 17.17 -22.24
C ILE A 90 5.04 17.68 -21.57
N LEU A 91 4.70 18.96 -21.76
CA LEU A 91 3.51 19.57 -21.17
C LEU A 91 2.22 18.89 -21.64
N LYS A 92 2.08 18.62 -22.94
CA LYS A 92 0.91 17.92 -23.50
C LYS A 92 0.78 16.49 -22.96
N THR A 93 1.89 15.75 -22.89
CA THR A 93 1.89 14.39 -22.33
C THR A 93 1.46 14.42 -20.86
N CYS A 94 2.04 15.30 -20.05
CA CYS A 94 1.66 15.46 -18.65
C CYS A 94 0.20 15.88 -18.47
N GLN A 95 -0.30 16.79 -19.30
CA GLN A 95 -1.70 17.23 -19.30
C GLN A 95 -2.64 16.06 -19.61
N CYS A 96 -2.38 15.31 -20.69
CA CYS A 96 -3.19 14.16 -21.08
C CYS A 96 -3.24 13.11 -19.94
N MET A 97 -2.11 12.84 -19.29
CA MET A 97 -2.08 11.91 -18.16
C MET A 97 -2.86 12.42 -16.93
N ASN A 98 -2.88 13.74 -16.69
CA ASN A 98 -3.69 14.33 -15.63
C ASN A 98 -5.20 14.26 -15.94
N GLU A 99 -5.57 14.43 -17.20
CA GLU A 99 -6.95 14.26 -17.68
C GLU A 99 -7.40 12.81 -17.51
N LEU A 100 -6.58 11.84 -17.96
CA LEU A 100 -6.84 10.43 -17.75
C LEU A 100 -7.01 10.11 -16.25
N LYS A 101 -6.07 10.56 -15.40
CA LYS A 101 -6.14 10.39 -13.94
C LYS A 101 -7.44 10.94 -13.35
N ARG A 102 -7.89 12.11 -13.79
CA ARG A 102 -9.16 12.71 -13.35
C ARG A 102 -10.36 11.88 -13.78
N GLU A 103 -10.35 11.37 -15.01
CA GLU A 103 -11.46 10.60 -15.54
C GLU A 103 -11.64 9.27 -14.80
N VAL A 104 -10.56 8.48 -14.61
CA VAL A 104 -10.65 7.23 -13.83
C VAL A 104 -11.03 7.50 -12.36
N HIS A 105 -10.54 8.58 -11.76
CA HIS A 105 -10.95 8.96 -10.41
C HIS A 105 -12.44 9.32 -10.34
N SER A 106 -12.94 10.12 -11.29
CA SER A 106 -14.36 10.46 -11.38
C SER A 106 -15.22 9.21 -11.56
N ALA A 107 -14.84 8.32 -12.48
CA ALA A 107 -15.57 7.09 -12.74
C ALA A 107 -15.72 6.22 -11.48
N ALA A 108 -14.62 5.97 -10.74
CA ALA A 108 -14.67 5.19 -9.50
C ALA A 108 -15.50 5.87 -8.41
N THR A 109 -15.29 7.17 -8.19
CA THR A 109 -15.88 7.89 -7.05
C THR A 109 -17.36 8.20 -7.26
N SER A 110 -17.77 8.49 -8.50
CA SER A 110 -19.19 8.63 -8.87
C SER A 110 -19.93 7.31 -8.72
N LEU A 111 -19.38 6.21 -9.24
CA LEU A 111 -19.97 4.87 -9.05
C LEU A 111 -20.12 4.54 -7.56
N ALA A 112 -19.07 4.78 -6.76
CA ALA A 112 -19.10 4.51 -5.34
C ALA A 112 -20.15 5.36 -4.60
N ALA A 113 -20.22 6.65 -4.90
CA ALA A 113 -21.20 7.55 -4.29
C ALA A 113 -22.64 7.12 -4.61
N ASP A 114 -22.91 6.74 -5.87
CA ASP A 114 -24.23 6.31 -6.30
C ASP A 114 -24.65 4.99 -5.67
N LEU A 115 -23.77 3.98 -5.65
CA LEU A 115 -24.05 2.68 -5.02
C LEU A 115 -24.26 2.80 -3.52
N LEU A 116 -23.36 3.51 -2.82
CA LEU A 116 -23.48 3.70 -1.37
C LEU A 116 -24.79 4.42 -1.05
N LYS A 117 -25.13 5.47 -1.80
CA LYS A 117 -26.40 6.18 -1.64
C LYS A 117 -27.61 5.28 -1.88
N TYR A 118 -27.57 4.47 -2.94
CA TYR A 118 -28.65 3.55 -3.29
C TYR A 118 -28.88 2.48 -2.21
N HIS A 119 -27.82 2.02 -1.53
CA HIS A 119 -27.90 0.98 -0.52
C HIS A 119 -28.03 1.49 0.94
N MET A 120 -28.13 2.80 1.17
CA MET A 120 -28.21 3.41 2.52
C MET A 120 -29.37 2.89 3.37
N ASP A 121 -30.52 2.59 2.75
CA ASP A 121 -31.72 2.18 3.50
C ASP A 121 -31.72 0.70 3.87
N HIS A 122 -30.71 -0.07 3.45
CA HIS A 122 -30.54 -1.50 3.76
C HIS A 122 -31.79 -2.35 3.45
N MET A 123 -32.50 -2.00 2.38
CA MET A 123 -33.79 -2.59 2.02
C MET A 123 -33.74 -4.11 1.82
N VAL A 124 -32.69 -4.61 1.16
CA VAL A 124 -32.50 -6.06 0.92
C VAL A 124 -32.31 -6.81 2.24
N LEU A 125 -31.48 -6.29 3.14
CA LEU A 125 -31.24 -6.90 4.46
C LEU A 125 -32.52 -6.93 5.31
N LYS A 126 -33.26 -5.81 5.36
CA LYS A 126 -34.54 -5.72 6.06
C LYS A 126 -35.55 -6.74 5.51
N ALA A 127 -35.63 -6.88 4.19
CA ALA A 127 -36.51 -7.83 3.54
C ALA A 127 -36.14 -9.29 3.84
N LEU A 128 -34.84 -9.63 3.80
CA LEU A 128 -34.34 -10.96 4.20
C LEU A 128 -34.71 -11.31 5.64
N LYS A 129 -34.58 -10.35 6.57
CA LYS A 129 -34.98 -10.56 7.96
C LYS A 129 -36.47 -10.83 8.12
N ILE A 130 -37.32 -10.05 7.44
CA ILE A 130 -38.78 -10.21 7.50
C ILE A 130 -39.20 -11.56 6.91
N THR A 131 -38.80 -11.83 5.66
CA THR A 131 -39.17 -13.04 4.92
C THR A 131 -38.61 -14.31 5.56
N GLY A 132 -37.42 -14.23 6.17
CA GLY A 132 -36.87 -15.32 6.98
C GLY A 132 -37.72 -15.63 8.20
N VAL A 133 -38.20 -14.61 8.94
CA VAL A 133 -39.09 -14.82 10.11
C VAL A 133 -40.47 -15.35 9.71
N GLU A 134 -40.93 -15.04 8.49
CA GLU A 134 -42.16 -15.60 7.93
C GLU A 134 -41.99 -17.05 7.45
N GLY A 135 -40.76 -17.53 7.28
CA GLY A 135 -40.48 -18.85 6.71
C GLY A 135 -40.77 -18.94 5.20
N ASN A 136 -40.81 -17.80 4.51
CA ASN A 136 -41.14 -17.75 3.09
C ASN A 136 -39.87 -18.02 2.25
N LEU A 137 -39.61 -19.30 1.97
CA LEU A 137 -38.43 -19.74 1.23
C LEU A 137 -38.33 -19.14 -0.18
N GLU A 138 -39.47 -18.94 -0.87
CA GLU A 138 -39.49 -18.36 -2.22
C GLU A 138 -39.07 -16.89 -2.20
N ALA A 139 -39.62 -16.10 -1.27
CA ALA A 139 -39.23 -14.70 -1.11
C ALA A 139 -37.77 -14.56 -0.65
N VAL A 140 -37.29 -15.44 0.24
CA VAL A 140 -35.87 -15.47 0.65
C VAL A 140 -34.97 -15.78 -0.54
N ALA A 141 -35.34 -16.71 -1.42
CA ALA A 141 -34.59 -16.99 -2.64
C ALA A 141 -34.49 -15.76 -3.57
N GLU A 142 -35.57 -14.98 -3.71
CA GLU A 142 -35.55 -13.75 -4.49
C GLU A 142 -34.60 -12.69 -3.88
N TYR A 143 -34.69 -12.46 -2.57
CA TYR A 143 -33.86 -11.44 -1.91
C TYR A 143 -32.40 -11.86 -1.73
N THR A 144 -32.08 -13.16 -1.67
CA THR A 144 -30.69 -13.65 -1.66
C THR A 144 -30.03 -13.48 -3.03
N CYS A 145 -30.79 -13.60 -4.13
CA CYS A 145 -30.34 -13.21 -5.47
C CYS A 145 -29.99 -11.71 -5.52
N LYS A 146 -30.91 -10.85 -5.05
CA LYS A 146 -30.67 -9.39 -4.98
C LYS A 146 -29.46 -9.03 -4.10
N LEU A 147 -29.26 -9.72 -2.99
CA LEU A 147 -28.08 -9.53 -2.15
C LEU A 147 -26.79 -9.96 -2.87
N SER A 148 -26.84 -11.02 -3.67
CA SER A 148 -25.71 -11.49 -4.47
C SER A 148 -25.33 -10.46 -5.53
N GLU A 149 -26.32 -9.89 -6.23
CA GLU A 149 -26.11 -8.79 -7.19
C GLU A 149 -25.51 -7.55 -6.50
N GLN A 150 -26.07 -7.16 -5.35
CA GLN A 150 -25.52 -6.07 -4.54
C GLN A 150 -24.07 -6.35 -4.11
N LYS A 151 -23.75 -7.58 -3.72
CA LYS A 151 -22.38 -7.98 -3.36
C LYS A 151 -21.42 -7.78 -4.53
N GLU A 152 -21.79 -8.25 -5.73
CA GLU A 152 -20.96 -8.11 -6.93
C GLU A 152 -20.70 -6.64 -7.27
N GLN A 153 -21.73 -5.79 -7.19
CA GLN A 153 -21.60 -4.33 -7.36
C GLN A 153 -20.63 -3.70 -6.36
N LEU A 154 -20.74 -4.06 -5.07
CA LEU A 154 -19.89 -3.48 -4.02
C LEU A 154 -18.44 -3.98 -4.10
N VAL A 155 -18.23 -5.24 -4.45
CA VAL A 155 -16.89 -5.80 -4.71
C VAL A 155 -16.23 -5.05 -5.86
N GLU A 156 -16.95 -4.85 -6.95
CA GLU A 156 -16.42 -4.15 -8.12
C GLU A 156 -16.13 -2.68 -7.82
N MET A 157 -16.99 -2.01 -7.04
CA MET A 157 -16.72 -0.68 -6.49
C MET A 157 -15.41 -0.63 -5.69
N CYS A 158 -15.16 -1.60 -4.80
CA CYS A 158 -13.92 -1.67 -4.02
C CYS A 158 -12.69 -1.85 -4.92
N ARG A 159 -12.79 -2.67 -5.97
CA ARG A 159 -11.71 -2.86 -6.96
C ARG A 159 -11.38 -1.56 -7.67
N LEU A 160 -12.38 -0.87 -8.22
CA LEU A 160 -12.15 0.41 -8.91
C LEU A 160 -11.57 1.49 -7.98
N LEU A 161 -12.06 1.57 -6.73
CA LEU A 161 -11.52 2.50 -5.73
C LEU A 161 -10.06 2.21 -5.38
N ARG A 162 -9.62 0.95 -5.41
CA ARG A 162 -8.21 0.56 -5.18
C ARG A 162 -7.27 1.29 -6.14
N HIS A 163 -7.61 1.36 -7.43
CA HIS A 163 -6.78 2.02 -8.46
C HIS A 163 -6.62 3.53 -8.23
N VAL A 164 -7.58 4.17 -7.56
CA VAL A 164 -7.63 5.64 -7.39
C VAL A 164 -7.40 6.11 -5.95
N SER A 165 -7.14 5.18 -5.04
CA SER A 165 -6.97 5.40 -3.60
C SER A 165 -5.85 6.39 -3.24
N GLY A 166 -4.85 6.57 -4.13
CA GLY A 166 -3.80 7.59 -4.03
C GLY A 166 -2.71 7.32 -2.98
N THR A 167 -2.93 6.40 -2.04
CA THR A 167 -1.94 5.98 -1.05
C THR A 167 -2.08 4.50 -0.72
N GLU A 168 -0.96 3.83 -0.46
CA GLU A 168 -0.92 2.39 -0.12
C GLU A 168 -1.84 2.01 1.07
N PRO A 169 -1.95 2.79 2.17
CA PRO A 169 -2.92 2.50 3.24
C PRO A 169 -4.38 2.43 2.78
N LEU A 170 -4.79 3.36 1.92
CA LEU A 170 -6.15 3.39 1.40
C LEU A 170 -6.39 2.26 0.39
N GLU A 171 -5.35 1.91 -0.38
CA GLU A 171 -5.36 0.76 -1.28
C GLU A 171 -5.60 -0.55 -0.52
N ILE A 172 -4.82 -0.79 0.54
CA ILE A 172 -4.97 -1.96 1.44
C ILE A 172 -6.37 -1.98 2.06
N THR A 173 -6.91 -0.81 2.45
CA THR A 173 -8.26 -0.72 3.02
C THR A 173 -9.33 -1.10 1.99
N CYS A 174 -9.17 -0.74 0.71
CA CYS A 174 -10.06 -1.17 -0.37
C CYS A 174 -10.02 -2.70 -0.56
N ILE A 175 -8.83 -3.31 -0.50
CA ILE A 175 -8.67 -4.77 -0.60
C ILE A 175 -9.39 -5.48 0.54
N HIS A 176 -9.19 -5.02 1.78
CA HIS A 176 -9.88 -5.60 2.94
C HIS A 176 -11.40 -5.44 2.87
N ALA A 177 -11.87 -4.30 2.36
CA ALA A 177 -13.30 -4.09 2.15
C ALA A 177 -13.87 -5.06 1.10
N GLU A 178 -13.16 -5.28 0.00
CA GLU A 178 -13.50 -6.27 -1.03
C GLU A 178 -13.66 -7.66 -0.41
N ASP A 179 -12.64 -8.14 0.31
CA ASP A 179 -12.64 -9.44 0.97
C ASP A 179 -13.80 -9.58 1.97
N THR A 180 -14.09 -8.50 2.71
CA THR A 180 -15.17 -8.49 3.70
C THR A 180 -16.53 -8.69 3.03
N PHE A 181 -16.81 -8.02 1.90
CA PHE A 181 -18.05 -8.24 1.16
C PHE A 181 -18.12 -9.65 0.55
N GLN A 182 -16.99 -10.15 0.02
CA GLN A 182 -16.91 -11.51 -0.55
C GLN A 182 -17.25 -12.59 0.48
N VAL A 183 -16.81 -12.42 1.73
CA VAL A 183 -17.04 -13.38 2.82
C VAL A 183 -18.42 -13.18 3.46
N THR A 184 -18.79 -11.94 3.76
CA THR A 184 -20.01 -11.66 4.55
C THR A 184 -21.29 -11.92 3.75
N GLY A 185 -21.31 -11.63 2.45
CA GLY A 185 -22.50 -11.82 1.61
C GLY A 185 -23.04 -13.26 1.65
N PRO A 186 -22.22 -14.28 1.36
CA PRO A 186 -22.62 -15.69 1.48
C PRO A 186 -23.06 -16.11 2.89
N GLN A 187 -22.49 -15.52 3.95
CA GLN A 187 -22.89 -15.80 5.33
C GLN A 187 -24.30 -15.27 5.62
N ILE A 188 -24.64 -14.07 5.14
CA ILE A 188 -26.00 -13.52 5.25
C ILE A 188 -27.00 -14.41 4.51
N ILE A 189 -26.67 -14.85 3.29
CA ILE A 189 -27.51 -15.74 2.49
C ILE A 189 -27.80 -17.03 3.28
N SER A 190 -26.75 -17.70 3.74
CA SER A 190 -26.85 -18.95 4.51
C SER A 190 -27.65 -18.76 5.81
N ALA A 191 -27.45 -17.63 6.51
CA ALA A 191 -28.17 -17.31 7.74
C ALA A 191 -29.67 -17.03 7.47
N ALA A 192 -30.00 -16.36 6.37
CA ALA A 192 -31.37 -16.06 5.98
C ALA A 192 -32.13 -17.34 5.58
N GLU A 193 -31.50 -18.22 4.80
CA GLU A 193 -32.06 -19.53 4.45
C GLU A 193 -32.27 -20.40 5.69
N THR A 194 -31.30 -20.43 6.61
CA THR A 194 -31.42 -21.15 7.89
C THR A 194 -32.58 -20.63 8.73
N LEU A 195 -32.74 -19.30 8.80
CA LEU A 195 -33.86 -18.68 9.51
C LEU A 195 -35.20 -19.04 8.87
N ALA A 196 -35.28 -19.05 7.53
CA ALA A 196 -36.49 -19.43 6.81
C ALA A 196 -36.90 -20.89 7.04
N LEU A 197 -35.93 -21.79 7.21
CA LEU A 197 -36.18 -23.19 7.59
C LEU A 197 -36.58 -23.35 9.07
N HIS A 198 -36.16 -22.42 9.94
CA HIS A 198 -36.43 -22.45 11.37
C HIS A 198 -36.94 -21.09 11.92
N PRO A 199 -38.14 -20.63 11.53
CA PRO A 199 -38.57 -19.23 11.74
C PRO A 199 -38.83 -18.86 13.22
N SER A 200 -39.05 -19.86 14.07
CA SER A 200 -39.21 -19.68 15.53
C SER A 200 -37.88 -19.68 16.29
N SER A 201 -36.76 -20.02 15.64
CA SER A 201 -35.46 -20.11 16.30
C SER A 201 -34.90 -18.74 16.63
N LYS A 202 -34.76 -18.43 17.91
CA LYS A 202 -34.13 -17.17 18.37
C LYS A 202 -32.67 -17.08 17.92
N ILE A 203 -31.95 -18.20 17.95
CA ILE A 203 -30.54 -18.29 17.56
C ILE A 203 -30.38 -17.98 16.07
N ALA A 204 -31.27 -18.49 15.21
CA ALA A 204 -31.21 -18.20 13.78
C ALA A 204 -31.47 -16.72 13.48
N LYS A 205 -32.40 -16.08 14.22
CA LYS A 205 -32.66 -14.64 14.12
C LYS A 205 -31.45 -13.80 14.52
N GLU A 206 -30.88 -14.11 15.69
CA GLU A 206 -29.69 -13.41 16.21
C GLU A 206 -28.48 -13.59 15.28
N ASN A 207 -28.29 -14.79 14.72
CA ASN A 207 -27.21 -15.07 13.78
C ASN A 207 -27.32 -14.23 12.50
N LEU A 208 -28.52 -14.14 11.91
CA LEU A 208 -28.73 -13.29 10.73
C LEU A 208 -28.51 -11.81 11.06
N GLU A 209 -28.99 -11.33 12.21
CA GLU A 209 -28.84 -9.93 12.63
C GLU A 209 -27.36 -9.52 12.70
N VAL A 210 -26.50 -10.35 13.30
CA VAL A 210 -25.06 -10.05 13.43
C VAL A 210 -24.38 -9.87 12.06
N PHE A 211 -24.70 -10.74 11.09
CA PHE A 211 -24.13 -10.59 9.74
C PHE A 211 -24.71 -9.38 9.00
N CYS A 212 -25.99 -9.05 9.20
CA CYS A 212 -26.57 -7.82 8.66
C CYS A 212 -25.89 -6.58 9.25
N GLU A 213 -25.71 -6.50 10.57
CA GLU A 213 -25.03 -5.38 11.23
C GLU A 213 -23.59 -5.20 10.73
N ALA A 214 -22.85 -6.31 10.51
CA ALA A 214 -21.52 -6.27 9.94
C ALA A 214 -21.50 -5.68 8.52
N TRP A 215 -22.47 -6.05 7.68
CA TRP A 215 -22.62 -5.50 6.33
C TRP A 215 -22.99 -4.02 6.32
N GLU A 216 -23.91 -3.60 7.19
CA GLU A 216 -24.31 -2.21 7.37
C GLU A 216 -23.12 -1.35 7.84
N SER A 217 -22.35 -1.87 8.81
CA SER A 217 -21.11 -1.23 9.26
C SER A 217 -20.10 -1.08 8.13
N GLN A 218 -19.90 -2.13 7.32
CA GLN A 218 -18.98 -2.08 6.20
C GLN A 218 -19.39 -1.02 5.15
N LEU A 219 -20.69 -0.89 4.85
CA LEU A 219 -21.19 0.18 3.97
C LEU A 219 -20.93 1.59 4.52
N SER A 220 -21.07 1.77 5.84
CA SER A 220 -20.72 3.02 6.51
C SER A 220 -19.22 3.31 6.41
N ASP A 221 -18.38 2.31 6.64
CA ASP A 221 -16.92 2.44 6.53
C ASP A 221 -16.48 2.76 5.10
N MET A 222 -17.14 2.19 4.09
CA MET A 222 -16.91 2.54 2.69
C MET A 222 -17.25 4.00 2.36
N SER A 223 -18.30 4.56 2.97
CA SER A 223 -18.63 5.98 2.81
C SER A 223 -17.55 6.89 3.38
N MET A 224 -16.94 6.48 4.50
CA MET A 224 -15.80 7.18 5.09
C MET A 224 -14.55 7.06 4.22
N LEU A 225 -14.27 5.86 3.72
CA LEU A 225 -13.15 5.59 2.82
C LEU A 225 -13.24 6.41 1.53
N LEU A 226 -14.42 6.47 0.90
CA LEU A 226 -14.66 7.27 -0.30
C LEU A 226 -14.33 8.75 -0.07
N ARG A 227 -14.69 9.30 1.09
CA ARG A 227 -14.32 10.68 1.44
C ARG A 227 -12.81 10.85 1.59
N GLU A 228 -12.13 9.91 2.25
CA GLU A 228 -10.67 9.97 2.41
C GLU A 228 -9.93 9.87 1.07
N ILE A 229 -10.41 9.05 0.14
CA ILE A 229 -9.88 8.95 -1.23
C ILE A 229 -10.04 10.30 -1.96
N ASN A 230 -11.23 10.91 -1.91
CA ASN A 230 -11.46 12.23 -2.50
C ASN A 230 -10.56 13.31 -1.88
N ASP A 231 -10.43 13.34 -0.54
CA ASP A 231 -9.57 14.28 0.18
C ASP A 231 -8.09 14.16 -0.25
N VAL A 232 -7.61 12.92 -0.44
CA VAL A 232 -6.25 12.65 -0.95
C VAL A 232 -6.11 13.15 -2.38
N PHE A 233 -7.10 12.91 -3.23
CA PHE A 233 -7.06 13.30 -4.63
C PHE A 233 -7.04 14.83 -4.82
N GLU A 234 -7.84 15.56 -4.05
CA GLU A 234 -7.94 17.01 -4.14
C GLU A 234 -6.81 17.73 -3.39
N GLY A 235 -5.92 16.99 -2.73
CA GLY A 235 -4.89 17.56 -1.86
C GLY A 235 -5.46 18.24 -0.61
N ARG A 236 -6.77 18.07 -0.34
CA ARG A 236 -7.47 18.56 0.84
C ARG A 236 -7.21 17.64 2.02
N ARG A 237 -5.95 17.52 2.45
CA ARG A 237 -5.73 17.18 3.86
C ARG A 237 -6.09 18.41 4.68
N GLU A 238 -7.29 18.38 5.26
CA GLU A 238 -7.55 19.14 6.49
C GLU A 238 -6.35 18.94 7.41
N LYS A 239 -5.78 20.05 7.88
CA LYS A 239 -5.00 20.07 9.12
C LYS A 239 -5.90 19.56 10.24
N ARG A 240 -6.08 18.24 10.37
CA ARG A 240 -6.57 17.65 11.61
C ARG A 240 -5.46 17.87 12.62
N VAL A 241 -5.53 19.03 13.28
CA VAL A 241 -4.83 19.32 14.54
C VAL A 241 -5.38 18.32 15.54
N TYR A 242 -4.86 17.09 15.54
CA TYR A 242 -5.23 16.11 16.55
C TYR A 242 -4.42 16.39 17.79
N LEU A 243 -5.07 17.11 18.69
CA LEU A 243 -4.69 17.26 20.08
C LEU A 243 -4.68 15.85 20.71
N SER A 244 -3.47 15.37 21.03
CA SER A 244 -3.09 14.27 21.95
C SER A 244 -2.99 12.80 21.50
N LEU A 245 -1.95 12.15 22.05
CA LEU A 245 -1.65 10.70 22.01
C LEU A 245 -2.66 9.90 22.87
N PRO A 246 -3.35 8.88 22.32
CA PRO A 246 -4.20 7.96 23.07
C PRO A 246 -3.39 6.93 23.87
N ARG A 247 -3.92 6.49 25.03
CA ARG A 247 -3.32 5.49 25.92
C ARG A 247 -3.79 4.06 25.62
N PRO A 248 -3.02 3.04 26.04
CA PRO A 248 -3.40 1.63 25.89
C PRO A 248 -4.56 1.23 26.82
N LYS A 249 -5.48 0.40 26.31
CA LYS A 249 -6.56 -0.25 27.07
C LYS A 249 -6.09 -1.65 27.52
N HIS A 250 -5.89 -1.84 28.81
CA HIS A 250 -6.07 -3.15 29.44
C HIS A 250 -6.89 -2.97 30.72
N ASN A 251 -7.82 -3.91 30.90
CA ASN A 251 -8.70 -4.18 32.03
C ASN A 251 -10.11 -3.58 31.99
N ALA A 252 -11.07 -4.51 32.06
CA ALA A 252 -12.49 -4.30 32.23
C ALA A 252 -12.76 -3.46 33.48
N ASN A 253 -13.22 -2.23 33.25
CA ASN A 253 -14.28 -1.52 33.97
C ASN A 253 -14.44 -0.14 33.32
N LEU A 254 -15.68 0.23 33.03
CA LEU A 254 -16.08 1.48 32.38
C LEU A 254 -15.45 2.73 33.02
N ILE A 255 -14.40 3.30 32.43
CA ILE A 255 -14.08 4.74 32.50
C ILE A 255 -13.44 5.20 31.18
N PHE A 256 -14.12 6.06 30.43
CA PHE A 256 -13.55 6.81 29.31
C PHE A 256 -12.44 7.76 29.81
N PHE A 257 -11.17 7.39 29.66
CA PHE A 257 -10.06 8.32 29.90
C PHE A 257 -9.71 9.07 28.62
N LYS A 258 -9.92 10.40 28.64
CA LYS A 258 -9.61 11.31 27.53
C LYS A 258 -8.10 11.29 27.18
N PRO A 259 -7.74 11.43 25.88
CA PRO A 259 -6.35 11.58 25.45
C PRO A 259 -5.73 12.84 26.10
N VAL A 260 -4.44 12.75 26.46
CA VAL A 260 -3.75 13.76 27.29
C VAL A 260 -2.91 14.68 26.41
N LYS A 261 -3.27 15.97 26.37
CA LYS A 261 -2.58 17.02 25.61
C LYS A 261 -1.10 17.12 26.00
N LEU A 262 -0.23 17.03 25.01
CA LEU A 262 1.16 17.46 25.11
C LEU A 262 1.18 18.99 25.19
N ASP A 263 2.08 19.54 25.99
CA ASP A 263 2.29 21.00 26.00
C ASP A 263 3.04 21.46 24.73
N THR A 264 3.09 22.77 24.51
CA THR A 264 3.68 23.37 23.31
C THR A 264 5.19 23.08 23.19
N GLU A 265 5.89 22.87 24.31
CA GLU A 265 7.32 22.57 24.33
C GLU A 265 7.59 21.10 23.97
N GLU A 266 6.81 20.19 24.56
CA GLU A 266 6.78 18.76 24.24
C GLU A 266 6.51 18.54 22.74
N GLN A 267 5.56 19.29 22.18
CA GLN A 267 5.20 19.25 20.76
C GLN A 267 6.32 19.77 19.85
N ALA A 268 6.92 20.92 20.18
CA ALA A 268 8.03 21.46 19.40
C ALA A 268 9.24 20.49 19.37
N LYS A 269 9.52 19.85 20.51
CA LYS A 269 10.63 18.90 20.65
C LYS A 269 10.43 17.66 19.78
N ILE A 270 9.24 17.05 19.81
CA ILE A 270 8.97 15.84 19.03
C ILE A 270 8.84 16.16 17.54
N ALA A 271 8.26 17.30 17.17
CA ALA A 271 8.18 17.75 15.78
C ALA A 271 9.56 18.01 15.17
N LYS A 272 10.48 18.61 15.91
CA LYS A 272 11.86 18.80 15.47
C LYS A 272 12.55 17.47 15.17
N LEU A 273 12.45 16.51 16.09
CA LEU A 273 13.04 15.18 15.90
C LEU A 273 12.39 14.42 14.73
N GLY A 274 11.08 14.58 14.54
CA GLY A 274 10.37 14.03 13.39
C GLY A 274 10.89 14.59 12.06
N LEU A 275 11.09 15.91 11.96
CA LEU A 275 11.63 16.53 10.75
C LEU A 275 13.06 16.05 10.45
N GLU A 276 13.90 15.87 11.46
CA GLU A 276 15.23 15.27 11.29
C GLU A 276 15.14 13.85 10.69
N LEU A 277 14.19 13.03 11.14
CA LEU A 277 13.95 11.69 10.56
C LEU A 277 13.42 11.74 9.13
N HIS A 278 12.60 12.73 8.79
CA HIS A 278 12.08 12.91 7.44
C HIS A 278 13.19 13.24 6.43
N LEU A 279 14.18 14.04 6.83
CA LEU A 279 15.35 14.31 6.00
C LEU A 279 16.17 13.04 5.78
N PHE A 280 16.41 12.25 6.83
CA PHE A 280 17.11 10.96 6.70
C PHE A 280 16.37 9.96 5.81
N PHE A 281 15.03 9.98 5.80
CA PHE A 281 14.23 9.17 4.88
C PHE A 281 14.58 9.52 3.41
N PHE A 282 14.54 10.79 3.02
CA PHE A 282 14.89 11.21 1.65
C PHE A 282 16.35 10.91 1.28
N ASP A 283 17.28 11.15 2.21
CA ASP A 283 18.70 10.85 2.00
C ASP A 283 18.91 9.34 1.75
N MET A 284 18.24 8.49 2.51
CA MET A 284 18.31 7.04 2.33
C MET A 284 17.62 6.56 1.06
N ASP A 285 16.41 7.05 0.76
CA ASP A 285 15.66 6.65 -0.43
C ASP A 285 16.45 7.01 -1.70
N SER A 286 16.95 8.26 -1.78
CA SER A 286 17.79 8.69 -2.91
C SER A 286 19.09 7.90 -3.03
N GLU A 287 19.67 7.43 -1.92
CA GLU A 287 20.86 6.59 -1.96
C GLU A 287 20.51 5.17 -2.43
N THR A 288 19.38 4.59 -2.00
CA THR A 288 18.96 3.24 -2.40
C THR A 288 18.64 3.13 -3.89
N GLU A 289 18.15 4.20 -4.54
CA GLU A 289 17.89 4.23 -5.99
C GLU A 289 19.16 4.07 -6.84
N LYS A 290 20.35 4.29 -6.27
CA LYS A 290 21.63 4.18 -6.99
C LYS A 290 22.19 2.75 -7.06
N TRP A 291 21.56 1.81 -6.36
CA TRP A 291 22.05 0.44 -6.21
C TRP A 291 21.46 -0.48 -7.29
N GLU A 292 22.29 -1.38 -7.81
CA GLU A 292 21.88 -2.41 -8.78
C GLU A 292 21.21 -3.62 -8.08
N ASP A 293 20.34 -4.33 -8.79
CA ASP A 293 19.50 -5.44 -8.28
C ASP A 293 20.30 -6.57 -7.59
N GLN A 294 21.59 -6.70 -7.89
CA GLN A 294 22.47 -7.74 -7.32
C GLN A 294 22.75 -7.54 -5.82
N PHE A 295 22.43 -6.38 -5.26
CA PHE A 295 22.59 -6.04 -3.84
C PHE A 295 21.25 -5.93 -3.09
N PHE A 296 20.22 -6.59 -3.62
CA PHE A 296 18.83 -6.55 -3.17
C PHE A 296 18.65 -6.60 -1.64
N LEU A 297 19.37 -7.49 -0.93
CA LEU A 297 19.21 -7.64 0.52
C LEU A 297 19.65 -6.38 1.30
N ILE A 298 20.79 -5.77 0.94
CA ILE A 298 21.29 -4.55 1.61
C ILE A 298 20.32 -3.39 1.35
N VAL A 299 19.87 -3.25 0.09
CA VAL A 299 18.89 -2.25 -0.34
C VAL A 299 17.57 -2.41 0.41
N GLN A 300 17.05 -3.64 0.51
CA GLN A 300 15.82 -3.95 1.23
C GLN A 300 15.91 -3.59 2.72
N HIS A 301 17.07 -3.79 3.36
CA HIS A 301 17.29 -3.37 4.75
C HIS A 301 17.36 -1.85 4.89
N GLY A 302 18.02 -1.16 3.95
CA GLY A 302 18.03 0.29 3.87
C GLY A 302 16.63 0.87 3.77
N GLN A 303 15.82 0.32 2.87
CA GLN A 303 14.43 0.69 2.66
C GLN A 303 13.57 0.44 3.90
N GLY A 304 13.69 -0.71 4.55
CA GLY A 304 12.93 -0.98 5.78
C GLY A 304 13.22 0.04 6.90
N MET A 305 14.49 0.44 7.06
CA MET A 305 14.89 1.45 8.03
C MET A 305 14.43 2.85 7.64
N SER A 306 14.45 3.17 6.34
CA SER A 306 13.89 4.40 5.75
C SER A 306 12.38 4.50 6.02
N SER A 307 11.63 3.42 5.78
CA SER A 307 10.19 3.35 6.09
C SER A 307 9.92 3.56 7.58
N MET A 308 10.76 3.00 8.47
CA MET A 308 10.63 3.23 9.91
C MET A 308 10.84 4.70 10.30
N ALA A 309 11.84 5.38 9.71
CA ALA A 309 12.07 6.81 9.91
C ALA A 309 10.87 7.65 9.44
N PHE A 310 10.28 7.29 8.29
CA PHE A 310 9.07 7.92 7.77
C PHE A 310 7.85 7.67 8.66
N PHE A 311 7.62 6.45 9.14
CA PHE A 311 6.53 6.15 10.06
C PHE A 311 6.66 6.89 11.39
N LEU A 312 7.88 7.02 11.92
CA LEU A 312 8.12 7.83 13.13
C LEU A 312 7.90 9.31 12.87
N TYR A 313 8.31 9.84 11.72
CA TYR A 313 7.99 11.21 11.31
C TYR A 313 6.48 11.45 11.28
N LEU A 314 5.73 10.59 10.58
CA LEU A 314 4.28 10.68 10.54
C LEU A 314 3.67 10.57 11.94
N PHE A 315 4.17 9.65 12.77
CA PHE A 315 3.74 9.51 14.16
C PHE A 315 3.98 10.78 14.99
N THR A 316 5.11 11.48 14.81
CA THR A 316 5.37 12.76 15.51
C THR A 316 4.38 13.86 15.11
N ARG A 317 3.79 13.74 13.92
CA ARG A 317 2.74 14.62 13.41
C ARG A 317 1.32 14.14 13.75
N GLY A 318 1.18 12.95 14.34
CA GLY A 318 -0.11 12.30 14.52
C GLY A 318 -0.75 11.79 13.21
N GLU A 319 0.07 11.59 12.19
CA GLU A 319 -0.29 11.11 10.86
C GLU A 319 0.14 9.64 10.69
N GLY A 320 -0.36 8.97 9.64
CA GLY A 320 0.06 7.60 9.30
C GLY A 320 -0.67 6.48 10.03
N LEU A 321 -0.15 5.25 9.86
CA LEU A 321 -0.76 4.00 10.33
C LEU A 321 -0.60 3.77 11.85
N LEU A 322 0.45 4.33 12.45
CA LEU A 322 0.74 4.16 13.88
C LEU A 322 -0.19 5.03 14.71
N LYS A 323 -1.20 4.43 15.34
CA LYS A 323 -2.21 5.16 16.13
C LYS A 323 -1.87 5.20 17.62
N THR A 324 -1.11 4.23 18.10
CA THR A 324 -0.71 4.13 19.51
C THR A 324 0.81 4.06 19.67
N THR A 325 1.29 4.42 20.86
CA THR A 325 2.70 4.22 21.22
C THR A 325 3.08 2.74 21.27
N GLN A 326 2.12 1.83 21.47
CA GLN A 326 2.36 0.39 21.42
C GLN A 326 2.61 -0.07 19.98
N ASP A 327 1.81 0.40 19.02
CA ASP A 327 2.01 0.09 17.59
C ASP A 327 3.42 0.51 17.15
N LEU A 328 3.86 1.69 17.59
CA LEU A 328 5.20 2.20 17.34
C LEU A 328 6.29 1.28 17.89
N PHE A 329 6.16 0.84 19.16
CA PHE A 329 7.16 -0.05 19.77
C PHE A 329 7.13 -1.47 19.21
N PHE A 330 5.95 -1.97 18.82
CA PHE A 330 5.79 -3.29 18.21
C PHE A 330 6.36 -3.35 16.79
N LEU A 331 6.03 -2.36 15.95
CA LEU A 331 6.57 -2.25 14.59
C LEU A 331 8.09 -2.13 14.63
N ALA A 332 8.60 -1.28 15.53
CA ALA A 332 10.02 -1.16 15.79
C ALA A 332 10.66 -2.51 16.11
N GLU A 333 10.15 -3.21 17.13
CA GLU A 333 10.73 -4.48 17.57
C GLU A 333 10.88 -5.48 16.42
N SER A 334 9.82 -5.66 15.63
CA SER A 334 9.81 -6.56 14.48
C SER A 334 10.83 -6.17 13.40
N LEU A 335 10.99 -4.87 13.15
CA LEU A 335 11.87 -4.36 12.11
C LEU A 335 13.35 -4.47 12.50
N TYR A 336 13.72 -4.01 13.71
CA TYR A 336 15.10 -4.09 14.19
C TYR A 336 15.56 -5.53 14.44
N HIS A 337 14.66 -6.43 14.83
CA HIS A 337 14.97 -7.85 14.95
C HIS A 337 15.34 -8.48 13.59
N ARG A 338 14.58 -8.16 12.53
CA ARG A 338 14.86 -8.62 11.16
C ARG A 338 16.20 -8.09 10.64
N VAL A 339 16.48 -6.81 10.87
CA VAL A 339 17.75 -6.18 10.49
C VAL A 339 18.94 -6.79 11.24
N VAL A 340 18.81 -7.07 12.54
CA VAL A 340 19.89 -7.71 13.30
C VAL A 340 20.19 -9.11 12.79
N LEU A 341 19.16 -9.92 12.50
CA LEU A 341 19.33 -11.30 12.02
C LEU A 341 20.00 -11.39 10.65
N SER A 342 19.72 -10.47 9.74
CA SER A 342 20.27 -10.52 8.39
C SER A 342 21.74 -10.13 8.30
N PHE A 343 22.21 -9.22 9.16
CA PHE A 343 23.63 -8.87 9.25
C PHE A 343 24.52 -9.99 9.85
N PHE A 344 23.94 -11.01 10.48
CA PHE A 344 24.68 -12.20 10.92
C PHE A 344 25.02 -13.18 9.79
N PHE A 345 24.53 -12.96 8.56
CA PHE A 345 24.67 -13.89 7.42
C PHE A 345 25.62 -13.43 6.30
N HIS A 346 26.42 -12.37 6.48
CA HIS A 346 27.41 -11.94 5.49
C HIS A 346 28.85 -12.32 5.89
N ASP A 347 29.56 -12.96 4.93
CA ASP A 347 30.92 -13.51 4.96
C ASP A 347 31.97 -12.73 5.80
N ASP A 348 32.78 -13.50 6.53
CA ASP A 348 33.79 -13.08 7.52
C ASP A 348 35.02 -12.33 6.98
N ASP A 349 35.12 -12.06 5.67
CA ASP A 349 36.40 -11.68 5.04
C ASP A 349 36.67 -10.16 4.94
N LYS A 350 35.91 -9.29 5.62
CA LYS A 350 36.10 -7.82 5.55
C LYS A 350 36.07 -7.12 6.93
N PRO A 351 37.23 -6.99 7.62
CA PRO A 351 37.28 -6.50 9.00
C PRO A 351 36.84 -5.03 9.18
N LEU A 352 36.94 -4.20 8.13
CA LEU A 352 36.50 -2.79 8.13
C LEU A 352 35.01 -2.59 7.91
N LEU A 353 34.25 -3.62 7.54
CA LEU A 353 32.79 -3.57 7.51
C LEU A 353 32.20 -4.21 8.77
N LEU A 354 32.94 -5.15 9.37
CA LEU A 354 32.54 -5.88 10.55
C LEU A 354 32.46 -4.98 11.79
N LEU A 355 33.39 -4.05 11.99
CA LEU A 355 33.39 -3.17 13.17
C LEU A 355 32.17 -2.21 13.18
N GLU A 356 31.89 -1.59 12.03
CA GLU A 356 30.76 -0.69 11.81
C GLU A 356 29.43 -1.44 11.85
N ALA A 357 29.37 -2.66 11.28
CA ALA A 357 28.20 -3.54 11.36
C ALA A 357 27.93 -3.99 12.80
N VAL A 358 28.95 -4.37 13.57
CA VAL A 358 28.81 -4.73 14.99
C VAL A 358 28.29 -3.55 15.82
N PHE A 359 28.78 -2.33 15.54
CA PHE A 359 28.28 -1.13 16.19
C PHE A 359 26.81 -0.85 15.83
N PHE A 360 26.44 -0.98 14.56
CA PHE A 360 25.06 -0.83 14.07
C PHE A 360 24.11 -1.86 14.69
N ILE A 361 24.51 -3.13 14.75
CA ILE A 361 23.76 -4.23 15.39
C ILE A 361 23.56 -3.93 16.89
N SER A 362 24.60 -3.46 17.58
CA SER A 362 24.52 -3.08 19.00
C SER A 362 23.48 -1.96 19.22
N MET A 363 23.45 -0.95 18.36
CA MET A 363 22.45 0.12 18.43
C MET A 363 21.02 -0.38 18.19
N CYS A 364 20.82 -1.26 17.21
CA CYS A 364 19.51 -1.87 16.94
C CYS A 364 19.03 -2.72 18.14
N LYS A 365 19.93 -3.50 18.76
CA LYS A 365 19.64 -4.27 19.99
C LYS A 365 19.27 -3.36 21.16
N GLN A 366 19.98 -2.25 21.38
CA GLN A 366 19.62 -1.26 22.40
C GLN A 366 18.22 -0.67 22.15
N LEU A 367 17.86 -0.44 20.89
CA LEU A 367 16.54 0.07 20.53
C LEU A 367 15.43 -0.96 20.80
N GLN A 368 15.69 -2.23 20.50
CA GLN A 368 14.79 -3.34 20.78
C GLN A 368 14.53 -3.49 22.28
N ILE A 369 15.58 -3.41 23.11
CA ILE A 369 15.46 -3.43 24.57
C ILE A 369 14.61 -2.25 25.04
N THR A 370 14.90 -1.05 24.52
CA THR A 370 14.15 0.17 24.85
C THR A 370 12.67 0.03 24.51
N ALA A 371 12.32 -0.58 23.37
CA ALA A 371 10.93 -0.84 22.99
C ALA A 371 10.20 -1.72 24.03
N LYS A 372 10.87 -2.71 24.62
CA LYS A 372 10.32 -3.67 25.60
C LYS A 372 10.15 -3.14 27.02
N VAL A 373 10.87 -2.08 27.41
CA VAL A 373 10.82 -1.56 28.79
C VAL A 373 9.39 -1.10 29.13
N PHE A 374 8.83 -1.62 30.23
CA PHE A 374 7.51 -1.21 30.72
C PHE A 374 7.53 0.24 31.20
N PHE A 375 6.45 0.99 30.95
CA PHE A 375 6.33 2.39 31.32
C PHE A 375 4.89 2.71 31.74
N GLN A 376 4.72 3.59 32.71
CA GLN A 376 3.40 4.01 33.21
C GLN A 376 3.39 5.52 33.47
N GLY A 377 2.31 6.19 33.03
CA GLY A 377 2.12 7.64 33.21
C GLY A 377 2.56 8.49 32.00
N LYS A 378 2.01 9.72 31.91
CA LYS A 378 2.21 10.64 30.76
C LYS A 378 3.70 10.95 30.53
N SER A 379 4.39 11.44 31.57
CA SER A 379 5.78 11.88 31.47
C SER A 379 6.75 10.74 31.11
N ALA A 380 6.55 9.55 31.69
CA ALA A 380 7.35 8.37 31.36
C ALA A 380 7.12 7.91 29.91
N THR A 381 5.87 7.92 29.44
CA THR A 381 5.52 7.59 28.04
C THR A 381 6.17 8.56 27.06
N PHE A 382 6.03 9.86 27.31
CA PHE A 382 6.60 10.90 26.44
C PHE A 382 8.12 10.81 26.39
N THR A 383 8.77 10.67 27.55
CA THR A 383 10.23 10.51 27.64
C THR A 383 10.71 9.29 26.86
N LYS A 384 10.00 8.16 26.96
CA LYS A 384 10.33 6.92 26.23
C LYS A 384 10.20 7.11 24.72
N VAL A 385 9.11 7.74 24.25
CA VAL A 385 8.88 8.02 22.82
C VAL A 385 9.96 8.95 22.27
N VAL A 386 10.28 10.04 22.96
CA VAL A 386 11.34 10.98 22.55
C VAL A 386 12.70 10.29 22.50
N PHE A 387 13.02 9.48 23.52
CA PHE A 387 14.27 8.73 23.56
C PHE A 387 14.35 7.70 22.43
N PHE A 388 13.24 7.04 22.11
CA PHE A 388 13.15 6.07 21.02
C PHE A 388 13.36 6.72 19.65
N ILE A 389 12.70 7.85 19.39
CA ILE A 389 12.86 8.64 18.16
C ILE A 389 14.32 9.12 18.02
N LEU A 390 14.91 9.63 19.10
CA LEU A 390 16.30 10.08 19.11
C LEU A 390 17.28 8.95 18.80
N LYS A 391 17.06 7.77 19.38
CA LYS A 391 17.92 6.61 19.12
C LYS A 391 17.75 6.12 17.68
N THR A 392 16.52 6.10 17.15
CA THR A 392 16.26 5.75 15.74
C THR A 392 16.98 6.71 14.80
N ARG A 393 16.94 8.02 15.09
CA ARG A 393 17.68 9.02 14.34
C ARG A 393 19.19 8.72 14.30
N ASN A 394 19.78 8.36 15.43
CA ASN A 394 21.20 8.00 15.47
C ASN A 394 21.51 6.74 14.63
N VAL A 395 20.59 5.76 14.62
CA VAL A 395 20.72 4.59 13.73
C VAL A 395 20.65 5.00 12.26
N MET A 396 19.72 5.88 11.89
CA MET A 396 19.61 6.43 10.54
C MET A 396 20.86 7.19 10.12
N THR A 397 21.43 8.03 11.00
CA THR A 397 22.69 8.74 10.72
C THR A 397 23.82 7.78 10.37
N LEU A 398 23.97 6.70 11.12
CA LEU A 398 24.99 5.68 10.83
C LEU A 398 24.70 4.96 9.51
N LEU A 399 23.44 4.64 9.26
CA LEU A 399 23.03 3.97 8.03
C LEU A 399 23.33 4.84 6.79
N CYS A 400 23.01 6.13 6.83
CA CYS A 400 23.33 7.09 5.77
C CYS A 400 24.82 7.26 5.51
N LEU A 401 25.68 7.02 6.51
CA LEU A 401 27.14 7.02 6.34
C LEU A 401 27.65 5.68 5.81
N PHE A 402 27.07 4.57 6.28
CA PHE A 402 27.49 3.22 5.96
C PHE A 402 27.10 2.79 4.55
N PHE A 403 25.91 3.16 4.09
CA PHE A 403 25.39 2.79 2.77
C PHE A 403 26.31 3.25 1.62
N PRO A 404 26.67 4.54 1.50
CA PRO A 404 27.54 5.01 0.41
C PRO A 404 28.95 4.41 0.45
N LEU A 405 29.45 4.08 1.66
CA LEU A 405 30.74 3.40 1.83
C LEU A 405 30.66 1.95 1.33
N CYS A 406 29.59 1.23 1.67
CA CYS A 406 29.33 -0.12 1.16
C CYS A 406 29.22 -0.13 -0.36
N TYR A 407 28.47 0.80 -0.93
CA TYR A 407 28.32 0.97 -2.38
C TYR A 407 29.70 1.14 -3.07
N LYS A 408 30.55 2.05 -2.56
CA LYS A 408 31.90 2.29 -3.09
C LYS A 408 32.81 1.07 -2.99
N LEU A 409 32.75 0.33 -1.88
CA LEU A 409 33.56 -0.88 -1.67
C LEU A 409 33.10 -2.03 -2.58
N LEU A 410 31.79 -2.24 -2.69
CA LEU A 410 31.21 -3.28 -3.54
C LEU A 410 31.52 -3.01 -5.03
N ARG A 411 31.39 -1.76 -5.48
CA ARG A 411 31.75 -1.38 -6.86
C ARG A 411 33.25 -1.57 -7.16
N LYS A 412 34.13 -1.32 -6.19
CA LYS A 412 35.58 -1.59 -6.34
C LYS A 412 35.90 -3.09 -6.42
N VAL A 413 35.16 -3.93 -5.69
CA VAL A 413 35.37 -5.38 -5.69
C VAL A 413 34.78 -6.04 -6.94
N CYS A 414 33.55 -5.66 -7.34
CA CYS A 414 32.90 -6.17 -8.55
C CYS A 414 33.53 -5.62 -9.84
N GLY A 415 34.13 -4.43 -9.82
CA GLY A 415 34.88 -3.88 -10.97
C GLY A 415 36.15 -4.65 -11.35
N PHE A 416 36.60 -5.59 -10.52
CA PHE A 416 37.79 -6.41 -10.79
C PHE A 416 37.49 -7.84 -11.29
N PHE A 417 36.23 -8.30 -11.28
CA PHE A 417 35.87 -9.65 -11.72
C PHE A 417 34.61 -9.66 -12.58
N PHE A 418 34.86 -9.63 -13.90
CA PHE A 418 34.12 -10.19 -15.05
C PHE A 418 33.78 -9.21 -16.20
N PRO A 419 34.32 -9.44 -17.43
CA PRO A 419 33.62 -9.10 -18.66
C PRO A 419 32.42 -10.03 -18.87
N ALA A 420 31.38 -9.53 -19.52
CA ALA A 420 30.14 -10.26 -19.81
C ALA A 420 30.37 -11.66 -20.44
N PRO A 421 29.67 -12.72 -20.02
CA PRO A 421 29.72 -14.00 -20.72
C PRO A 421 28.76 -14.04 -21.92
N PRO A 422 29.15 -14.69 -23.04
CA PRO A 422 28.36 -14.77 -24.26
C PRO A 422 27.42 -15.97 -24.22
N TRP A 423 26.15 -15.76 -23.86
CA TRP A 423 25.08 -16.74 -24.10
C TRP A 423 23.80 -16.03 -24.55
N ARG A 424 23.80 -15.55 -25.79
CA ARG A 424 22.59 -15.36 -26.61
C ARG A 424 22.91 -15.88 -28.00
N ASP A 425 22.90 -17.19 -28.14
CA ASP A 425 22.65 -17.87 -29.40
C ASP A 425 22.20 -19.28 -29.05
N PHE A 426 21.24 -19.80 -29.82
CA PHE A 426 20.38 -20.95 -29.54
C PHE A 426 19.16 -20.65 -28.68
N PHE A 427 18.09 -20.19 -29.31
CA PHE A 427 16.87 -20.99 -29.46
C PHE A 427 15.96 -20.35 -30.52
N LEU A 428 16.12 -20.78 -31.78
CA LEU A 428 15.08 -20.71 -32.80
C LEU A 428 14.94 -22.10 -33.44
N ARG A 429 13.70 -22.60 -33.40
CA ARG A 429 13.04 -23.66 -34.20
C ARG A 429 12.85 -25.08 -33.61
N PRO A 430 11.72 -25.74 -34.03
CA PRO A 430 10.96 -26.68 -33.22
C PRO A 430 10.99 -28.13 -33.75
N GLY A 431 10.60 -29.10 -32.91
CA GLY A 431 10.10 -30.38 -33.41
C GLY A 431 10.34 -31.62 -32.54
N MET A 432 9.22 -32.28 -32.20
CA MET A 432 9.00 -33.73 -32.10
C MET A 432 9.38 -34.50 -30.82
N ASN A 433 8.33 -34.72 -30.03
CA ASN A 433 7.81 -35.99 -29.51
C ASN A 433 8.56 -36.79 -28.42
N ALA A 434 7.79 -36.92 -27.31
CA ALA A 434 7.49 -38.14 -26.56
C ALA A 434 8.47 -38.58 -25.46
N HIS A 435 8.19 -38.24 -24.19
CA HIS A 435 7.28 -38.98 -23.31
C HIS A 435 7.30 -38.36 -21.90
N THR A 436 6.12 -37.96 -21.42
CA THR A 436 5.84 -37.54 -20.04
C THR A 436 5.92 -38.72 -19.08
N PRO A 437 6.40 -38.48 -17.85
CA PRO A 437 5.48 -38.59 -16.72
C PRO A 437 5.47 -37.31 -15.88
N GLU A 438 4.29 -37.02 -15.34
CA GLU A 438 3.92 -35.85 -14.56
C GLU A 438 4.90 -35.54 -13.41
N ARG A 439 5.32 -34.28 -13.32
CA ARG A 439 5.77 -33.67 -12.05
C ARG A 439 5.00 -32.39 -11.82
N ARG A 440 4.20 -32.41 -10.75
CA ARG A 440 3.52 -31.26 -10.17
C ARG A 440 4.49 -30.10 -9.97
N ALA A 441 4.06 -28.93 -10.42
CA ALA A 441 4.52 -27.67 -9.89
C ALA A 441 4.10 -27.61 -8.41
N GLU A 442 5.06 -27.68 -7.49
CA GLU A 442 4.85 -27.26 -6.11
C GLU A 442 4.87 -25.74 -6.08
N THR A 443 3.70 -25.16 -6.31
CA THR A 443 3.35 -23.81 -5.89
C THR A 443 3.51 -23.73 -4.37
N LEU A 444 4.52 -22.97 -3.92
CA LEU A 444 4.64 -22.51 -2.53
C LEU A 444 3.50 -21.52 -2.27
N GLY A 445 2.37 -22.05 -1.81
CA GLY A 445 1.21 -21.26 -1.44
C GLY A 445 0.34 -22.03 -0.46
N ILE A 446 -0.06 -21.34 0.62
CA ILE A 446 -1.21 -21.64 1.47
C ILE A 446 -1.00 -22.72 2.56
N LYS A 447 -0.31 -23.85 2.33
CA LYS A 447 -0.17 -24.89 3.38
C LYS A 447 0.76 -24.57 4.55
N SER A 448 1.68 -23.61 4.39
CA SER A 448 2.54 -23.16 5.50
C SER A 448 1.79 -22.21 6.45
N LEU A 449 0.73 -21.55 5.97
CA LEU A 449 -0.05 -20.60 6.75
C LEU A 449 -1.14 -21.30 7.59
N GLU A 450 -1.75 -22.38 7.07
CA GLU A 450 -2.69 -23.21 7.84
C GLU A 450 -2.03 -23.90 9.05
N ASN A 451 -0.77 -24.34 8.91
CA ASN A 451 0.01 -24.91 10.02
C ASN A 451 0.43 -23.85 11.06
N HIS A 452 0.39 -22.57 10.72
CA HIS A 452 0.70 -21.49 11.65
C HIS A 452 -0.54 -21.03 12.44
N VAL A 453 -1.72 -21.03 11.79
CA VAL A 453 -3.00 -20.68 12.43
C VAL A 453 -3.49 -21.76 13.39
N THR A 454 -3.24 -23.05 13.09
CA THR A 454 -3.60 -24.17 13.98
C THR A 454 -2.74 -24.23 15.26
N ASN A 455 -1.51 -23.69 15.24
CA ASN A 455 -0.68 -23.62 16.45
C ASN A 455 -1.05 -22.44 17.37
N MET A 456 -1.80 -21.45 16.88
CA MET A 456 -2.28 -20.31 17.68
C MET A 456 -3.58 -20.61 18.44
N THR A 457 -4.39 -21.56 17.99
CA THR A 457 -5.64 -21.96 18.67
C THR A 457 -5.43 -22.91 19.84
N PHE A 458 -4.23 -23.48 20.02
CA PHE A 458 -3.93 -24.39 21.14
C PHE A 458 -3.50 -23.69 22.44
N LEU A 459 -3.38 -22.35 22.44
CA LEU A 459 -3.01 -21.57 23.62
C LEU A 459 -4.21 -20.94 24.35
N GLU A 460 -5.44 -21.14 23.88
CA GLU A 460 -6.66 -20.66 24.56
C GLU A 460 -7.39 -21.74 25.39
N SER A 461 -6.83 -22.95 25.51
CA SER A 461 -7.32 -23.96 26.46
C SER A 461 -6.24 -24.36 27.46
N LYS A 462 -5.95 -23.49 28.43
CA LYS A 462 -5.51 -23.88 29.77
C LYS A 462 -5.76 -22.81 30.82
#